data_AF-A0A2D7AJ76-F1
#
_entry.id   AF-A0A2D7AJ76-F1
#
_cell.length_a   1.000
_cell.length_b   1.000
_cell.length_c   1.000
_cell.angle_alpha   90.00
_cell.angle_beta   90.00
_cell.angle_gamma   90.00
#
_symmetry.space_group_name_H-M   'P 1'
#
loop_
_entity.id
_entity.type
_entity.pdbx_description
1 polymer ?
#
loop_
_entity_poly.entity_id
_entity_poly.type
_entity_poly.pdbx_seq_one_letter_code
_entity_poly.pdbx_strand_id
1 'polypeptide(L)'
;MGQFPPLPPGRAVRQILRDGLLGQWRLLAVTAVLPMILALLVDFAGTLILELRGQRGVVLSLDVIVIAVVTFLLIELVVGGLYTTNVTRLLGIGIRQGRLQATPEWRSAFTRVFLRLASLYLPGGLLIGTGFLGYLLIQAYSPVPQVAPLLVIIPGLVVLLLYTRFCFVVTAAAVGAPYTFGDSMRATGGITMLMLGLHLLFCVPLLLVQLGLQSSAASPSVFGLSYFGYLVLTQMLFLLRVAVFTVVNLVCFVNRTGWAPGAHRI
;
A
#
# COMPACT_ATOMS: atom_id res chain seq x y z
N MET A 1 26.50 -10.75 5.66
CA MET A 1 25.75 -10.59 6.92
C MET A 1 25.13 -11.93 7.27
N GLY A 2 25.47 -12.52 8.41
CA GLY A 2 24.90 -13.80 8.83
C GLY A 2 23.39 -13.67 9.03
N GLN A 3 22.60 -14.60 8.48
CA GLN A 3 21.16 -14.64 8.74
C GLN A 3 20.98 -15.03 10.22
N PHE A 4 20.50 -14.11 11.03
CA PHE A 4 20.10 -14.45 12.40
C PHE A 4 18.97 -15.49 12.33
N PRO A 5 18.96 -16.49 13.24
CA PRO A 5 17.90 -17.48 13.25
C PRO A 5 16.55 -16.78 13.41
N PRO A 6 15.51 -17.19 12.67
CA PRO A 6 14.21 -16.54 12.70
C PRO A 6 13.65 -16.57 14.13
N LEU A 7 13.16 -15.43 14.59
CA LEU A 7 12.43 -15.36 15.86
C LEU A 7 11.21 -16.31 15.82
N PRO A 8 10.91 -17.00 16.94
CA PRO A 8 9.75 -17.89 17.01
C PRO A 8 8.49 -17.14 16.57
N PRO A 9 7.60 -17.75 15.78
CA PRO A 9 6.45 -17.06 15.19
C PRO A 9 5.56 -16.40 16.24
N GLY A 10 5.38 -17.03 17.42
CA GLY A 10 4.62 -16.44 18.53
C GLY A 10 5.25 -15.16 19.10
N ARG A 11 6.58 -15.04 19.09
CA ARG A 11 7.28 -13.82 19.54
C ARG A 11 7.20 -12.70 18.51
N ALA A 12 7.35 -13.03 17.23
CA ALA A 12 7.19 -12.07 16.14
C ALA A 12 5.76 -11.51 16.07
N VAL A 13 4.74 -12.38 16.19
CA VAL A 13 3.32 -11.95 16.23
C VAL A 13 3.05 -11.06 17.44
N ARG A 14 3.60 -11.41 18.61
CA ARG A 14 3.47 -10.58 19.81
C ARG A 14 4.10 -9.19 19.62
N GLN A 15 5.31 -9.11 19.05
CA GLN A 15 5.97 -7.84 18.77
C GLN A 15 5.17 -6.99 17.78
N ILE A 16 4.67 -7.59 16.69
CA ILE A 16 3.83 -6.92 15.70
C ILE A 16 2.58 -6.33 16.36
N LEU A 17 1.84 -7.15 17.12
CA LEU A 17 0.56 -6.76 17.67
C LEU A 17 0.71 -5.84 18.89
N ARG A 18 1.50 -6.23 19.88
CA ARG A 18 1.59 -5.57 21.18
C ARG A 18 2.51 -4.36 21.15
N ASP A 19 3.69 -4.51 20.55
CA ASP A 19 4.74 -3.48 20.63
C ASP A 19 4.69 -2.52 19.43
N GLY A 20 4.25 -3.03 18.27
CA GLY A 20 4.01 -2.26 17.05
C GLY A 20 2.63 -1.62 17.02
N LEU A 21 1.60 -2.38 16.63
CA LEU A 21 0.27 -1.83 16.34
C LEU A 21 -0.43 -1.24 17.57
N LEU A 22 -0.63 -2.03 18.62
CA LEU A 22 -1.29 -1.59 19.84
C LEU A 22 -0.37 -0.75 20.74
N GLY A 23 0.94 -0.97 20.69
CA GLY A 23 1.89 -0.21 21.49
C GLY A 23 2.06 1.23 21.01
N GLN A 24 1.92 1.44 19.70
CA GLN A 24 2.22 2.71 19.03
C GLN A 24 0.99 3.34 18.37
N TRP A 25 -0.23 2.85 18.65
CA TRP A 25 -1.46 3.28 17.97
C TRP A 25 -1.66 4.80 17.97
N ARG A 26 -1.31 5.49 19.06
CA ARG A 26 -1.41 6.95 19.17
C ARG A 26 -0.50 7.65 18.17
N LEU A 27 0.74 7.18 18.06
CA LEU A 27 1.72 7.75 17.15
C LEU A 27 1.39 7.41 15.69
N LEU A 28 0.92 6.19 15.43
CA LEU A 28 0.43 5.79 14.11
C LEU A 28 -0.75 6.68 13.69
N ALA A 29 -1.73 6.89 14.56
CA ALA A 29 -2.88 7.75 14.30
C ALA A 29 -2.48 9.21 14.01
N VAL A 30 -1.60 9.80 14.83
CA VAL A 30 -1.10 11.17 14.61
C VAL A 30 -0.33 11.28 13.29
N THR A 31 0.51 10.28 12.98
CA THR A 31 1.29 10.24 11.73
C THR A 31 0.41 10.03 10.50
N ALA A 32 -0.77 9.42 10.66
CA ALA A 32 -1.73 9.16 9.60
C ALA A 32 -2.59 10.37 9.23
N VAL A 33 -2.67 11.42 10.07
CA VAL A 33 -3.56 12.58 9.84
C VAL A 33 -3.26 13.27 8.51
N LEU A 34 -2.00 13.64 8.26
CA LEU A 34 -1.66 14.30 7.00
C LEU A 34 -1.84 13.38 5.78
N PRO A 35 -1.35 12.13 5.78
CA PRO A 35 -1.66 11.17 4.71
C PRO A 35 -3.15 11.03 4.45
N MET A 36 -3.99 11.00 5.49
CA MET A 36 -5.44 10.91 5.36
C MET A 36 -6.01 12.11 4.60
N ILE A 37 -5.68 13.31 5.05
CA ILE A 37 -6.16 14.53 4.42
C ILE A 37 -5.72 14.58 2.96
N LEU A 38 -4.45 14.26 2.67
CA LEU A 38 -3.94 14.24 1.30
C LEU A 38 -4.65 13.19 0.43
N ALA A 39 -4.86 11.97 0.92
CA ALA A 39 -5.54 10.94 0.16
C ALA A 39 -6.99 11.31 -0.14
N LEU A 40 -7.71 11.85 0.85
CA LEU A 40 -9.07 12.36 0.69
C LEU A 40 -9.13 13.47 -0.36
N LEU A 41 -8.21 14.44 -0.29
CA LEU A 41 -8.16 15.56 -1.24
C LEU A 41 -7.86 15.08 -2.66
N VAL A 42 -6.94 14.13 -2.83
CA VAL A 42 -6.58 13.57 -4.15
C VAL A 42 -7.75 12.82 -4.78
N ASP A 43 -8.40 11.92 -4.03
CA ASP A 43 -9.56 11.17 -4.54
C ASP A 43 -10.76 12.09 -4.84
N PHE A 44 -11.01 13.05 -3.94
CA PHE A 44 -12.07 14.03 -4.11
C PHE A 44 -11.81 14.90 -5.34
N ALA A 45 -10.58 15.42 -5.51
CA ALA A 45 -10.20 16.21 -6.67
C ALA A 45 -10.32 15.41 -7.97
N GLY A 46 -9.87 14.16 -7.99
CA GLY A 46 -10.03 13.27 -9.15
C GLY A 46 -11.49 13.10 -9.54
N THR A 47 -12.37 12.85 -8.55
CA THR A 47 -13.82 12.73 -8.77
C THR A 47 -14.43 14.04 -9.27
N LEU A 48 -14.06 15.17 -8.67
CA LEU A 48 -14.56 16.49 -9.05
C LEU A 48 -14.15 16.88 -10.48
N ILE A 49 -12.92 16.58 -10.90
CA ILE A 49 -12.47 16.85 -12.27
C ILE A 49 -13.29 16.04 -13.28
N LEU A 50 -13.58 14.77 -12.98
CA LEU A 50 -14.41 13.93 -13.85
C LEU A 50 -15.85 14.44 -13.94
N GLU A 51 -16.40 14.94 -12.83
CA GLU A 51 -17.71 15.59 -12.78
C GLU A 51 -17.74 16.84 -13.66
N LEU A 52 -16.78 17.75 -13.48
CA LEU A 52 -16.70 19.00 -14.24
C LEU A 52 -16.52 18.78 -15.75
N ARG A 53 -15.95 17.63 -16.15
CA ARG A 53 -15.80 17.24 -17.56
C ARG A 53 -16.99 16.45 -18.11
N GLY A 54 -18.02 16.20 -17.31
CA GLY A 54 -19.20 15.42 -17.72
C GLY A 54 -18.86 13.96 -18.05
N GLN A 55 -17.76 13.42 -17.53
CA GLN A 55 -17.29 12.05 -17.82
C GLN A 55 -17.61 11.06 -16.69
N ARG A 56 -18.42 11.47 -15.71
CA ARG A 56 -18.94 10.60 -14.65
C ARG A 56 -19.78 9.49 -15.30
N GLY A 57 -19.26 8.25 -15.27
CA GLY A 57 -19.92 7.07 -15.86
C GLY A 57 -19.38 6.63 -17.22
N VAL A 58 -18.43 7.36 -17.82
CA VAL A 58 -17.78 6.94 -19.08
C VAL A 58 -16.55 6.10 -18.78
N VAL A 59 -16.77 4.82 -18.45
CA VAL A 59 -15.76 3.87 -17.92
C VAL A 59 -14.52 3.70 -18.81
N LEU A 60 -14.61 4.00 -20.11
CA LEU A 60 -13.53 3.79 -21.11
C LEU A 60 -13.01 5.08 -21.75
N SER A 61 -13.36 6.25 -21.21
CA SER A 61 -12.80 7.50 -21.71
C SER A 61 -11.33 7.66 -21.32
N LEU A 62 -10.54 8.29 -22.20
CA LEU A 62 -9.13 8.57 -21.94
C LEU A 62 -8.95 9.41 -20.66
N ASP A 63 -9.83 10.38 -20.41
CA ASP A 63 -9.73 11.23 -19.20
C ASP A 63 -9.96 10.42 -17.92
N VAL A 64 -10.95 9.50 -17.90
CA VAL A 64 -11.18 8.61 -16.75
C VAL A 64 -9.95 7.75 -16.47
N ILE A 65 -9.34 7.18 -17.52
CA ILE A 65 -8.13 6.36 -17.37
C ILE A 65 -6.97 7.21 -16.84
N VAL A 66 -6.71 8.38 -17.43
CA VAL A 66 -5.62 9.27 -17.02
C VAL A 66 -5.80 9.73 -15.59
N ILE A 67 -7.00 10.17 -15.21
CA ILE A 67 -7.29 10.64 -13.85
C ILE A 67 -7.18 9.49 -12.86
N ALA A 68 -7.71 8.30 -13.17
CA ALA A 68 -7.57 7.13 -12.30
C ALA A 68 -6.10 6.73 -12.08
N VAL A 69 -5.28 6.75 -13.14
CA VAL A 69 -3.84 6.47 -13.04
C VAL A 69 -3.12 7.52 -12.19
N VAL A 70 -3.39 8.81 -12.42
CA VAL A 70 -2.77 9.90 -11.65
C VAL A 70 -3.16 9.81 -10.17
N THR A 71 -4.45 9.65 -9.88
CA THR A 71 -4.98 9.47 -8.52
C THR A 71 -4.34 8.26 -7.84
N PHE A 72 -4.26 7.12 -8.53
CA PHE A 72 -3.58 5.92 -8.04
C PHE A 72 -2.11 6.19 -7.71
N LEU A 73 -1.36 6.82 -8.61
CA LEU A 73 0.06 7.13 -8.38
C LEU A 73 0.25 8.08 -7.19
N LEU A 74 -0.60 9.10 -7.06
CA LEU A 74 -0.54 10.04 -5.94
C LEU A 74 -0.87 9.33 -4.61
N ILE A 75 -1.91 8.51 -4.56
CA ILE A 75 -2.31 7.84 -3.33
C ILE A 75 -1.31 6.72 -2.96
N GLU A 76 -1.03 5.78 -3.85
CA GLU A 76 -0.20 4.63 -3.53
C GLU A 76 1.29 4.99 -3.41
N LEU A 77 1.84 5.79 -4.33
CA LEU A 77 3.28 6.12 -4.31
C LEU A 77 3.60 7.29 -3.40
N VAL A 78 2.89 8.41 -3.54
CA VAL A 78 3.24 9.64 -2.81
C VAL A 78 2.71 9.55 -1.38
N VAL A 79 1.41 9.36 -1.20
CA VAL A 79 0.79 9.31 0.15
C VAL A 79 1.19 8.03 0.89
N GLY A 80 1.12 6.88 0.22
CA GLY A 80 1.56 5.59 0.77
C GLY A 80 3.05 5.59 1.11
N GLY A 81 3.90 6.13 0.22
CA GLY A 81 5.34 6.29 0.47
C GLY A 81 5.65 7.24 1.61
N LEU A 82 4.91 8.35 1.73
CA LEU A 82 5.04 9.33 2.81
C LEU A 82 4.78 8.64 4.16
N TYR A 83 3.65 7.93 4.24
CA TYR A 83 3.25 7.27 5.47
C TYR A 83 4.18 6.11 5.83
N THR A 84 4.56 5.28 4.84
CA THR A 84 5.53 4.19 5.01
C THR A 84 6.87 4.70 5.54
N THR A 85 7.39 5.79 4.97
CA THR A 85 8.67 6.39 5.40
C THR A 85 8.59 6.86 6.85
N ASN A 86 7.52 7.58 7.21
CA ASN A 86 7.35 8.10 8.55
C ASN A 86 7.21 7.01 9.60
N VAL A 87 6.32 6.03 9.37
CA VAL A 87 6.10 4.91 10.29
C VAL A 87 7.38 4.10 10.45
N THR A 88 8.04 3.76 9.34
CA THR A 88 9.27 2.98 9.37
C THR A 88 10.39 3.69 10.15
N ARG A 89 10.56 5.00 9.97
CA ARG A 89 11.59 5.75 10.69
C ARG A 89 11.24 6.00 12.15
N LEU A 90 9.97 6.29 12.45
CA LEU A 90 9.46 6.43 13.81
C LEU A 90 9.78 5.17 14.63
N LEU A 91 9.46 3.99 14.09
CA LEU A 91 9.59 2.72 14.79
C LEU A 91 10.99 2.11 14.67
N GLY A 92 11.64 2.25 13.52
CA GLY A 92 12.91 1.58 13.21
C GLY A 92 14.16 2.36 13.63
N ILE A 93 14.08 3.70 13.69
CA ILE A 93 15.20 4.57 14.12
C ILE A 93 14.87 5.28 15.45
N GLY A 94 13.61 5.22 15.91
CA GLY A 94 13.22 5.83 17.18
C GLY A 94 13.10 7.36 17.12
N ILE A 95 12.74 7.92 15.96
CA ILE A 95 12.49 9.36 15.81
C ILE A 95 11.22 9.73 16.58
N ARG A 96 11.37 10.04 17.88
CA ARG A 96 10.27 10.26 18.84
C ARG A 96 9.35 11.43 18.51
N GLN A 97 9.72 12.28 17.55
CA GLN A 97 9.00 13.52 17.31
C GLN A 97 7.69 13.32 16.54
N GLY A 98 7.46 12.18 15.85
CA GLY A 98 6.21 11.92 15.11
C GLY A 98 5.81 13.01 14.10
N ARG A 99 6.73 13.95 13.82
CA ARG A 99 6.50 15.15 13.02
C ARG A 99 7.29 15.01 11.73
N LEU A 100 6.66 15.42 10.64
CA LEU A 100 7.27 15.55 9.32
C LEU A 100 8.28 16.69 9.32
N GLN A 101 9.49 16.42 9.80
CA GLN A 101 10.62 17.30 9.54
C GLN A 101 11.27 16.88 8.24
N ALA A 102 11.15 17.72 7.21
CA ALA A 102 11.73 17.49 5.90
C ALA A 102 13.25 17.75 5.90
N THR A 103 13.97 17.10 6.81
CA THR A 103 15.44 17.13 6.86
C THR A 103 16.04 16.50 5.59
N PRO A 104 17.28 16.83 5.22
CA PRO A 104 17.94 16.22 4.07
C PRO A 104 17.96 14.68 4.12
N GLU A 105 18.17 14.12 5.31
CA GLU A 105 18.13 12.67 5.55
C GLU A 105 16.76 12.07 5.31
N TRP A 106 15.71 12.74 5.81
CA TRP A 106 14.33 12.29 5.61
C TRP A 106 13.96 12.34 4.13
N ARG A 107 14.31 13.43 3.42
CA ARG A 107 14.06 13.57 1.98
C ARG A 107 14.75 12.46 1.20
N SER A 108 16.02 12.18 1.52
CA SER A 108 16.78 11.10 0.90
C SER A 108 16.11 9.73 1.13
N ALA A 109 15.65 9.46 2.35
CA ALA A 109 14.92 8.23 2.67
C ALA A 109 13.58 8.13 1.92
N PHE A 110 12.78 9.19 1.91
CA PHE A 110 11.52 9.24 1.18
C PHE A 110 11.74 9.02 -0.32
N THR A 111 12.71 9.69 -0.94
CA THR A 111 13.03 9.50 -2.36
C THR A 111 13.40 8.05 -2.65
N ARG A 112 14.20 7.40 -1.79
CA ARG A 112 14.52 5.97 -1.97
C ARG A 112 13.26 5.11 -1.84
N VAL A 113 12.43 5.32 -0.83
CA VAL A 113 11.16 4.58 -0.64
C VAL A 113 10.26 4.75 -1.85
N PHE A 114 10.05 5.99 -2.29
CA PHE A 114 9.27 6.32 -3.47
C PHE A 114 9.77 5.57 -4.72
N LEU A 115 11.08 5.61 -4.99
CA LEU A 115 11.66 4.90 -6.14
C LEU A 115 11.44 3.38 -6.05
N ARG A 116 11.54 2.79 -4.85
CA ARG A 116 11.28 1.35 -4.65
C ARG A 116 9.82 1.00 -4.87
N LEU A 117 8.90 1.80 -4.31
CA LEU A 117 7.47 1.61 -4.53
C LEU A 117 7.12 1.79 -6.01
N ALA A 118 7.62 2.84 -6.66
CA ALA A 118 7.41 3.08 -8.08
C ALA A 118 7.90 1.90 -8.94
N SER A 119 9.08 1.35 -8.64
CA SER A 119 9.62 0.19 -9.35
C SER A 119 8.76 -1.08 -9.24
N LEU A 120 7.90 -1.17 -8.22
CA LEU A 120 6.99 -2.30 -8.01
C LEU A 120 5.59 -2.01 -8.55
N TYR A 121 5.02 -0.87 -8.18
CA TYR A 121 3.64 -0.51 -8.47
C TYR A 121 3.43 -0.04 -9.92
N LEU A 122 4.44 0.51 -10.60
CA LEU A 122 4.31 0.84 -12.03
C LEU A 122 4.18 -0.43 -12.89
N PRO A 123 5.10 -1.43 -12.82
CA PRO A 123 4.91 -2.68 -13.53
C PRO A 123 3.66 -3.44 -13.06
N GLY A 124 3.38 -3.44 -11.75
CA GLY A 124 2.19 -4.10 -11.21
C GLY A 124 0.87 -3.47 -11.68
N GLY A 125 0.80 -2.14 -11.74
CA GLY A 125 -0.35 -1.42 -12.27
C GLY A 125 -0.56 -1.68 -13.76
N LEU A 126 0.51 -1.73 -14.55
CA LEU A 126 0.45 -2.13 -15.96
C LEU A 126 -0.03 -3.58 -16.13
N LEU A 127 0.49 -4.51 -15.33
CA LEU A 127 0.11 -5.93 -15.35
C LEU A 127 -1.38 -6.11 -15.01
N ILE A 128 -1.87 -5.45 -13.96
CA ILE A 128 -3.28 -5.52 -13.54
C ILE A 128 -4.17 -4.80 -14.57
N GLY A 129 -3.76 -3.63 -15.06
CA GLY A 129 -4.52 -2.86 -16.05
C GLY A 129 -4.67 -3.58 -17.38
N THR A 130 -3.59 -4.20 -17.89
CA THR A 130 -3.65 -5.04 -19.10
C THR A 130 -4.48 -6.30 -18.87
N GLY A 131 -4.38 -6.93 -17.70
CA GLY A 131 -5.23 -8.05 -17.29
C GLY A 131 -6.72 -7.70 -17.29
N PHE A 132 -7.07 -6.50 -16.79
CA PHE A 132 -8.43 -5.98 -16.80
C PHE A 132 -8.95 -5.70 -18.21
N LEU A 133 -8.13 -5.09 -19.07
CA LEU A 133 -8.49 -4.90 -20.48
C LEU A 133 -8.74 -6.25 -21.18
N GLY A 134 -7.88 -7.23 -20.95
CA GLY A 134 -8.06 -8.60 -21.44
C GLY A 134 -9.34 -9.25 -20.93
N TYR A 135 -9.68 -9.06 -19.65
CA TYR A 135 -10.95 -9.52 -19.07
C TYR A 135 -12.16 -8.95 -19.84
N LEU A 136 -12.18 -7.64 -20.12
CA LEU A 136 -13.26 -7.01 -20.86
C LEU A 136 -13.38 -7.58 -22.28
N LEU A 137 -12.26 -7.79 -22.96
CA LEU A 137 -12.23 -8.34 -24.32
C LEU A 137 -12.70 -9.80 -24.38
N ILE A 138 -12.27 -10.65 -23.45
CA ILE A 138 -12.71 -12.06 -23.39
C ILE A 138 -14.20 -12.14 -23.02
N GLN A 139 -14.67 -11.32 -22.07
CA GLN A 139 -16.10 -11.27 -21.73
C GLN A 139 -16.97 -10.89 -22.92
N ALA A 140 -16.52 -9.94 -23.75
CA ALA A 140 -17.29 -9.44 -24.88
C ALA A 140 -17.26 -10.35 -26.12
N TYR A 141 -16.16 -11.07 -26.36
CA TYR A 141 -15.91 -11.70 -27.66
C TYR A 141 -15.51 -13.19 -27.62
N SER A 142 -15.28 -13.80 -26.46
CA SER A 142 -14.82 -15.19 -26.37
C SER A 142 -15.98 -16.18 -26.25
N PRO A 143 -15.89 -17.37 -26.88
CA PRO A 143 -16.83 -18.47 -26.64
C PRO A 143 -16.70 -19.09 -25.24
N VAL A 144 -15.65 -18.76 -24.48
CA VAL A 144 -15.40 -19.26 -23.12
C VAL A 144 -15.23 -18.08 -22.16
N PRO A 145 -16.31 -17.39 -21.75
CA PRO A 145 -16.22 -16.24 -20.84
C PRO A 145 -15.80 -16.64 -19.41
N GLN A 146 -15.91 -17.93 -19.04
CA GLN A 146 -15.59 -18.42 -17.71
C GLN A 146 -14.11 -18.27 -17.35
N VAL A 147 -13.21 -18.16 -18.33
CA VAL A 147 -11.77 -17.94 -18.08
C VAL A 147 -11.39 -16.47 -17.93
N ALA A 148 -12.28 -15.53 -18.30
CA ALA A 148 -12.00 -14.10 -18.23
C ALA A 148 -11.56 -13.63 -16.82
N PRO A 149 -12.16 -14.10 -15.71
CA PRO A 149 -11.73 -13.69 -14.37
C PRO A 149 -10.26 -14.02 -14.06
N LEU A 150 -9.69 -15.07 -14.68
CA LEU A 150 -8.30 -15.45 -14.46
C LEU A 150 -7.31 -14.39 -14.96
N LEU A 151 -7.71 -13.60 -15.97
CA LEU A 151 -6.90 -12.49 -16.48
C LEU A 151 -6.75 -11.33 -15.49
N VAL A 152 -7.58 -11.25 -14.45
CA VAL A 152 -7.45 -10.26 -13.37
C VAL A 152 -6.82 -10.89 -12.13
N ILE A 153 -7.26 -12.10 -11.78
CA ILE A 153 -6.83 -12.79 -10.57
C ILE A 153 -5.33 -13.14 -10.62
N ILE A 154 -4.85 -13.71 -11.74
CA ILE A 154 -3.44 -14.13 -11.85
C ILE A 154 -2.50 -12.92 -11.75
N PRO A 155 -2.69 -11.82 -12.52
CA PRO A 155 -1.91 -10.60 -12.33
C PRO A 155 -1.96 -10.05 -10.89
N GLY A 156 -3.14 -10.01 -10.27
CA GLY A 156 -3.29 -9.57 -8.89
C GLY A 156 -2.45 -10.39 -7.90
N LEU A 157 -2.48 -11.72 -8.03
CA LEU A 157 -1.70 -12.63 -7.19
C LEU A 157 -0.19 -12.47 -7.43
N VAL A 158 0.24 -12.27 -8.69
CA VAL A 158 1.65 -12.02 -9.03
C VAL A 158 2.13 -10.72 -8.39
N VAL A 159 1.34 -9.64 -8.47
CA VAL A 159 1.69 -8.35 -7.84
C VAL A 159 1.76 -8.46 -6.32
N LEU A 160 0.81 -9.17 -5.69
CA LEU A 160 0.83 -9.43 -4.25
C LEU A 160 2.07 -10.24 -3.81
N LEU A 161 2.43 -11.26 -4.60
CA LEU A 161 3.63 -12.05 -4.37
C LEU A 161 4.88 -11.16 -4.51
N LEU A 162 4.99 -10.39 -5.59
CA LEU A 162 6.11 -9.48 -5.81
C LEU A 162 6.20 -8.44 -4.68
N TYR A 163 5.09 -7.86 -4.24
CA TYR A 163 5.09 -6.92 -3.11
C TYR A 163 5.66 -7.57 -1.85
N THR A 164 5.22 -8.79 -1.53
CA THR A 164 5.77 -9.58 -0.41
C THR A 164 7.28 -9.80 -0.54
N ARG A 165 7.79 -9.94 -1.78
CA ARG A 165 9.23 -10.11 -2.03
C ARG A 165 10.03 -8.81 -2.01
N PHE A 166 9.42 -7.68 -2.35
CA PHE A 166 10.04 -6.36 -2.36
C PHE A 166 9.94 -5.64 -1.00
N CYS A 167 9.14 -6.16 -0.08
CA CYS A 167 8.75 -5.43 1.12
C CYS A 167 9.92 -5.01 2.03
N PHE A 168 10.95 -5.85 2.18
CA PHE A 168 12.12 -5.49 2.99
C PHE A 168 13.01 -4.45 2.32
N VAL A 169 13.01 -4.37 0.99
CA VAL A 169 13.75 -3.31 0.26
C VAL A 169 13.15 -1.94 0.57
N VAL A 170 11.82 -1.87 0.68
CA VAL A 170 11.11 -0.64 1.06
C VAL A 170 11.45 -0.24 2.49
N THR A 171 11.37 -1.19 3.44
CA THR A 171 11.76 -0.97 4.84
C THR A 171 13.21 -0.50 4.94
N ALA A 172 14.13 -1.21 4.29
CA ALA A 172 15.55 -0.89 4.29
C ALA A 172 15.83 0.51 3.72
N ALA A 173 15.15 0.89 2.64
CA ALA A 173 15.27 2.21 2.03
C ALA A 173 14.87 3.33 2.98
N ALA A 174 13.76 3.15 3.71
CA ALA A 174 13.25 4.12 4.68
C ALA A 174 14.22 4.32 5.86
N VAL A 175 14.87 3.24 6.29
CA VAL A 175 15.79 3.28 7.42
C VAL A 175 17.26 3.51 7.05
N GLY A 176 17.60 3.54 5.76
CA GLY A 176 18.97 3.72 5.29
C GLY A 176 19.85 2.47 5.41
N ALA A 177 19.26 1.28 5.50
CA ALA A 177 20.01 0.03 5.52
C ALA A 177 20.48 -0.35 4.10
N PRO A 178 21.75 -0.79 3.93
CA PRO A 178 22.20 -1.37 2.66
C PRO A 178 21.59 -2.75 2.48
N TYR A 179 20.48 -2.83 1.75
CA TYR A 179 19.74 -4.08 1.52
C TYR A 179 19.28 -4.17 0.07
N THR A 180 19.53 -5.32 -0.58
CA THR A 180 19.22 -5.52 -1.99
C THR A 180 17.94 -6.32 -2.20
N PHE A 181 17.44 -6.35 -3.45
CA PHE A 181 16.32 -7.20 -3.82
C PHE A 181 16.64 -8.69 -3.68
N GLY A 182 17.88 -9.10 -4.01
CA GLY A 182 18.32 -10.50 -3.84
C GLY A 182 18.29 -10.95 -2.39
N ASP A 183 18.66 -10.07 -1.47
CA ASP A 183 18.59 -10.34 -0.02
C ASP A 183 17.14 -10.49 0.43
N SER A 184 16.26 -9.61 -0.04
CA SER A 184 14.83 -9.62 0.26
C SER A 184 14.15 -10.90 -0.21
N MET A 185 14.42 -11.35 -1.43
CA MET A 185 13.88 -12.60 -1.99
C MET A 185 14.21 -13.82 -1.10
N ARG A 186 15.45 -13.91 -0.62
CA ARG A 186 15.91 -15.01 0.24
C ARG A 186 15.27 -14.94 1.63
N ALA A 187 15.20 -13.76 2.22
CA ALA A 187 14.72 -13.58 3.60
C ALA A 187 13.19 -13.70 3.73
N THR A 188 12.44 -13.25 2.73
CA THR A 188 10.96 -13.25 2.74
C THR A 188 10.34 -14.63 2.52
N GLY A 189 11.11 -15.60 1.99
CA GLY A 189 10.64 -16.97 1.74
C GLY A 189 9.91 -17.60 2.92
N GLY A 190 10.48 -17.49 4.12
CA GLY A 190 9.92 -18.09 5.34
C GLY A 190 8.74 -17.35 5.96
N ILE A 191 8.31 -16.21 5.41
CA ILE A 191 7.13 -15.45 5.88
C ILE A 191 6.11 -15.21 4.76
N THR A 192 6.33 -15.78 3.57
CA THR A 192 5.51 -15.52 2.37
C THR A 192 4.03 -15.78 2.60
N MET A 193 3.68 -16.93 3.19
CA MET A 193 2.27 -17.30 3.42
C MET A 193 1.58 -16.38 4.43
N LEU A 194 2.30 -15.98 5.48
CA LEU A 194 1.80 -15.02 6.47
C LEU A 194 1.53 -13.66 5.80
N MET A 195 2.50 -13.16 5.04
CA MET A 195 2.37 -11.88 4.34
C MET A 195 1.24 -11.93 3.33
N LEU A 196 1.12 -13.00 2.54
CA LEU A 196 0.03 -13.14 1.57
C LEU A 196 -1.34 -13.19 2.26
N GLY A 197 -1.47 -13.94 3.35
CA GLY A 197 -2.71 -14.01 4.14
C GLY A 197 -3.11 -12.65 4.71
N LEU A 198 -2.15 -11.89 5.25
CA LEU A 198 -2.38 -10.51 5.70
C LEU A 198 -2.80 -9.61 4.53
N HIS A 199 -2.15 -9.71 3.37
CA HIS A 199 -2.54 -8.94 2.18
C HIS A 199 -3.99 -9.20 1.80
N LEU A 200 -4.41 -10.46 1.76
CA LEU A 200 -5.80 -10.80 1.46
C LEU A 200 -6.74 -10.20 2.51
N LEU A 201 -6.42 -10.34 3.81
CA LEU A 201 -7.25 -9.85 4.91
C LEU A 201 -7.49 -8.33 4.86
N PHE A 202 -6.48 -7.55 4.46
CA PHE A 202 -6.59 -6.08 4.43
C PHE A 202 -6.95 -5.51 3.04
N CYS A 203 -6.60 -6.20 1.95
CA CYS A 203 -6.95 -5.75 0.60
C CYS A 203 -8.40 -6.08 0.23
N VAL A 204 -8.95 -7.24 0.64
CA VAL A 204 -10.33 -7.62 0.28
C VAL A 204 -11.36 -6.62 0.81
N PRO A 205 -11.36 -6.21 2.09
CA PRO A 205 -12.28 -5.18 2.58
C PRO A 205 -12.10 -3.84 1.87
N LEU A 206 -10.86 -3.43 1.60
CA LEU A 206 -10.56 -2.20 0.86
C LEU A 206 -11.17 -2.23 -0.55
N LEU A 207 -11.05 -3.35 -1.26
CA LEU A 207 -11.66 -3.53 -2.58
C LEU A 207 -13.19 -3.42 -2.52
N LEU A 208 -13.83 -4.04 -1.52
CA LEU A 208 -15.28 -3.97 -1.35
C LEU A 208 -15.77 -2.54 -1.10
N VAL A 209 -15.06 -1.78 -0.25
CA VAL A 209 -15.40 -0.38 0.03
C VAL A 209 -15.13 0.51 -1.19
N GLN A 210 -14.05 0.26 -1.94
CA GLN A 210 -13.75 0.98 -3.17
C GLN A 210 -14.80 0.74 -4.26
N LEU A 211 -15.34 -0.48 -4.38
CA LEU A 211 -16.49 -0.78 -5.23
C LEU A 211 -17.75 -0.03 -4.77
N GLY A 212 -17.97 0.07 -3.45
CA GLY A 212 -19.03 0.91 -2.86
C GLY A 212 -18.87 2.40 -3.20
N LEU A 213 -17.63 2.92 -3.19
CA LEU A 213 -17.31 4.29 -3.58
C LEU A 213 -17.61 4.53 -5.06
N GLN A 214 -17.17 3.63 -5.94
CA GLN A 214 -17.39 3.72 -7.39
C GLN A 214 -18.88 3.64 -7.75
N SER A 215 -19.63 2.72 -7.15
CA SER A 215 -21.07 2.60 -7.37
C SER A 215 -21.83 3.82 -6.85
N SER A 216 -21.45 4.37 -5.70
CA SER A 216 -22.01 5.61 -5.17
C SER A 216 -21.67 6.82 -6.05
N ALA A 217 -20.46 6.84 -6.60
CA ALA A 217 -20.02 7.86 -7.54
C ALA A 217 -20.75 7.77 -8.89
N ALA A 218 -21.33 6.63 -9.27
CA ALA A 218 -22.16 6.53 -10.47
C ALA A 218 -23.62 6.97 -10.26
N SER A 219 -24.03 7.28 -9.02
CA SER A 219 -25.40 7.72 -8.72
C SER A 219 -25.60 9.23 -8.94
N PRO A 220 -26.79 9.67 -9.35
CA PRO A 220 -27.08 11.09 -9.66
C PRO A 220 -27.11 12.02 -8.43
N SER A 221 -27.08 11.51 -7.20
CA SER A 221 -26.97 12.36 -6.00
C SER A 221 -25.49 12.72 -5.74
N VAL A 222 -25.12 13.90 -6.24
CA VAL A 222 -23.77 14.31 -6.64
C VAL A 222 -22.68 14.16 -5.58
N PHE A 223 -22.99 14.29 -4.29
CA PHE A 223 -22.05 14.13 -3.17
C PHE A 223 -22.82 13.79 -1.88
N GLY A 224 -23.62 12.71 -1.92
CA GLY A 224 -24.40 12.27 -0.77
C GLY A 224 -23.55 11.76 0.41
N LEU A 225 -24.18 11.63 1.58
CA LEU A 225 -23.57 11.04 2.79
C LEU A 225 -22.94 9.67 2.53
N SER A 226 -23.53 8.86 1.64
CA SER A 226 -23.01 7.56 1.23
C SER A 226 -21.66 7.67 0.54
N TYR A 227 -21.52 8.56 -0.45
CA TYR A 227 -20.26 8.80 -1.16
C TYR A 227 -19.15 9.25 -0.20
N PHE A 228 -19.42 10.25 0.64
CA PHE A 228 -18.44 10.71 1.62
C PHE A 228 -18.08 9.62 2.64
N GLY A 229 -19.06 8.82 3.07
CA GLY A 229 -18.84 7.67 3.94
C GLY A 229 -17.89 6.64 3.30
N TYR A 230 -18.14 6.25 2.05
CA TYR A 230 -17.26 5.34 1.31
C TYR A 230 -15.88 5.94 1.03
N LEU A 231 -15.80 7.23 0.74
CA LEU A 231 -14.55 7.94 0.51
C LEU A 231 -13.68 7.89 1.77
N VAL A 232 -14.22 8.29 2.91
CA VAL A 232 -13.51 8.25 4.20
C VAL A 232 -13.13 6.83 4.57
N LEU A 233 -14.05 5.87 4.44
CA LEU A 233 -13.78 4.48 4.77
C LEU A 233 -12.69 3.86 3.88
N THR A 234 -12.67 4.20 2.59
CA THR A 234 -11.63 3.76 1.65
C THR A 234 -10.26 4.24 2.12
N GLN A 235 -10.15 5.54 2.45
CA GLN A 235 -8.87 6.10 2.89
C GLN A 235 -8.44 5.61 4.28
N MET A 236 -9.39 5.36 5.18
CA MET A 236 -9.11 4.70 6.47
C MET A 236 -8.57 3.29 6.29
N LEU A 237 -9.20 2.46 5.45
CA LEU A 237 -8.73 1.10 5.20
C LEU A 237 -7.41 1.09 4.45
N PHE A 238 -7.19 2.01 3.51
CA PHE A 238 -5.92 2.17 2.82
C PHE A 238 -4.78 2.48 3.81
N LEU A 239 -4.95 3.46 4.69
CA LEU A 239 -3.92 3.81 5.67
C LEU A 239 -3.74 2.71 6.71
N LEU A 240 -4.80 2.05 7.15
CA LEU A 240 -4.69 0.89 8.04
C LEU A 240 -3.86 -0.21 7.40
N ARG A 241 -4.13 -0.54 6.13
CA ARG A 241 -3.36 -1.50 5.33
C ARG A 241 -1.88 -1.11 5.29
N VAL A 242 -1.57 0.14 4.91
CA VAL A 242 -0.19 0.63 4.85
C VAL A 242 0.51 0.54 6.21
N ALA A 243 -0.16 0.94 7.30
CA ALA A 243 0.39 0.86 8.66
C ALA A 243 0.74 -0.58 9.04
N VAL A 244 -0.21 -1.51 8.86
CA VAL A 244 -0.04 -2.92 9.21
C VAL A 244 1.12 -3.52 8.42
N PHE A 245 1.16 -3.36 7.10
CA PHE A 245 2.27 -3.90 6.33
C PHE A 245 3.60 -3.27 6.70
N THR A 246 3.63 -1.96 6.93
CA THR A 246 4.87 -1.29 7.33
C THR A 246 5.42 -1.86 8.64
N VAL A 247 4.56 -2.04 9.65
CA VAL A 247 4.94 -2.60 10.96
C VAL A 247 5.40 -4.05 10.81
N VAL A 248 4.63 -4.89 10.12
CA VAL A 248 4.98 -6.31 9.91
C VAL A 248 6.29 -6.43 9.16
N ASN A 249 6.45 -5.68 8.07
CA ASN A 249 7.68 -5.68 7.26
C ASN A 249 8.88 -5.20 8.08
N LEU A 250 8.71 -4.18 8.91
CA LEU A 250 9.78 -3.67 9.76
C LEU A 250 10.19 -4.68 10.83
N VAL A 251 9.24 -5.23 11.59
CA VAL A 251 9.54 -6.22 12.63
C VAL A 251 10.23 -7.44 12.01
N CYS A 252 9.69 -7.96 10.91
CA CYS A 252 10.30 -9.09 10.21
C CYS A 252 11.69 -8.75 9.64
N PHE A 253 11.90 -7.53 9.12
CA PHE A 253 13.20 -7.08 8.64
C PHE A 253 14.23 -7.02 9.76
N VAL A 254 13.94 -6.34 10.87
CA VAL A 254 14.83 -6.23 12.04
C VAL A 254 15.19 -7.63 12.54
N ASN A 255 14.19 -8.49 12.70
CA ASN A 255 14.35 -9.83 13.23
C ASN A 255 15.18 -10.75 12.32
N ARG A 256 15.10 -10.57 11.00
CA ARG A 256 15.84 -11.38 10.01
C ARG A 256 17.25 -10.87 9.75
N THR A 257 17.47 -9.57 9.86
CA THR A 257 18.72 -8.92 9.47
C THR A 257 19.61 -8.53 10.65
N GLY A 258 19.04 -8.48 11.86
CA GLY A 258 19.71 -7.91 13.03
C GLY A 258 19.95 -6.40 12.91
N TRP A 259 19.37 -5.75 11.90
CA TRP A 259 19.53 -4.32 11.68
C TRP A 259 18.75 -3.55 12.74
N ALA A 260 19.46 -2.90 13.66
CA ALA A 260 18.89 -2.20 14.80
C ALA A 260 19.77 -1.00 15.23
N PRO A 261 19.78 0.14 14.51
CA PRO A 261 20.42 1.33 15.04
C PRO A 261 19.48 1.94 16.09
N GLY A 262 19.69 1.56 17.36
CA GLY A 262 18.96 2.11 18.50
C GLY A 262 17.65 1.41 18.87
N ALA A 263 17.38 0.20 18.35
CA ALA A 263 16.22 -0.60 18.76
C ALA A 263 16.43 -1.21 20.16
N HIS A 264 16.36 -0.39 21.20
CA HIS A 264 16.28 -0.87 22.58
C HIS A 264 14.88 -1.41 22.95
N ARG A 265 13.90 -1.44 22.03
CA ARG A 265 12.47 -1.65 22.37
C ARG A 265 11.60 -2.39 21.32
N ILE A 266 12.17 -3.27 20.50
CA ILE A 266 11.35 -4.31 19.83
C ILE A 266 11.84 -5.68 20.31
#